data_AF-A0A8T5VH80-F1
#
_entry.id   AF-A0A8T5VH80-F1
#
_cell.length_a   1.000
_cell.length_b   1.000
_cell.length_c   1.000
_cell.angle_alpha   90.00
_cell.angle_beta   90.00
_cell.angle_gamma   90.00
#
_symmetry.space_group_name_H-M   'P 1'
#
loop_
_entity.id
_entity.type
_entity.pdbx_description
1 polymer ?
#
loop_
_entity_poly.entity_id
_entity_poly.type
_entity_poly.pdbx_seq_one_letter_code
_entity_poly.pdbx_strand_id
1 'polypeptide(L)'
;MTDDTILPFSFPAVHAKKVTAAFDGGRLTSNGDVMLLAMAERRLGLADNLARVFPDRRDPTRVVHSLVDMFRARMFAICCGYEDADDLDHLRSDPAFKLACGGCRTRVAICVPNRRCRGWRIRLTYTLVDAWMDSYPREPASVTLDIDDTFDVVHGHQQLSLFNAHYDERCFLPIHVYDTEKSRPVAVVLRPGKTPGGVEVRAHLRRLIENREAPFLAEIERLRL
;
A
#
# COMPACT_ATOMS: atom_id res chain seq x y z
N MET A 1 -3.67 17.54 39.46
CA MET A 1 -4.60 17.59 38.32
C MET A 1 -4.31 16.36 37.48
N THR A 2 -4.85 15.23 37.89
CA THR A 2 -4.71 13.91 37.23
C THR A 2 -5.85 13.79 36.25
N ASP A 3 -5.73 14.48 35.12
CA ASP A 3 -6.61 14.28 33.99
C ASP A 3 -5.96 13.19 33.13
N ASP A 4 -6.11 11.94 33.57
CA ASP A 4 -5.65 10.80 32.80
C ASP A 4 -6.45 10.80 31.50
N THR A 5 -5.80 11.20 30.40
CA THR A 5 -6.39 11.12 29.07
C THR A 5 -6.53 9.65 28.72
N ILE A 6 -7.66 9.05 29.10
CA ILE A 6 -7.97 7.67 28.77
C ILE A 6 -8.13 7.60 27.26
N LEU A 7 -7.25 6.87 26.59
CA LEU A 7 -7.38 6.63 25.15
C LEU A 7 -8.76 5.97 24.88
N PRO A 8 -9.50 6.39 23.84
CA PRO A 8 -10.81 5.82 23.53
C PRO A 8 -10.73 4.37 23.01
N PHE A 9 -9.55 3.77 23.00
CA PHE A 9 -9.27 2.43 22.54
C PHE A 9 -8.15 1.78 23.39
N SER A 10 -8.15 0.45 23.43
CA SER A 10 -7.05 -0.34 24.00
C SER A 10 -6.16 -0.88 22.89
N PHE A 11 -4.85 -0.90 23.10
CA PHE A 11 -3.96 -1.64 22.22
C PHE A 11 -4.08 -3.14 22.49
N PRO A 12 -4.22 -3.99 21.45
CA PRO A 12 -4.15 -5.43 21.64
C PRO A 12 -2.74 -5.81 22.13
N ALA A 13 -2.65 -6.90 22.89
CA ALA A 13 -1.35 -7.49 23.20
C ALA A 13 -0.64 -7.92 21.91
N VAL A 14 0.67 -7.68 21.83
CA VAL A 14 1.50 -8.16 20.73
C VAL A 14 2.31 -9.35 21.26
N HIS A 15 1.99 -10.54 20.78
CA HIS A 15 2.41 -11.80 21.41
C HIS A 15 2.05 -11.83 22.90
N ALA A 16 3.00 -12.18 23.77
CA ALA A 16 2.82 -12.19 25.22
C ALA A 16 3.08 -10.81 25.87
N LYS A 17 3.19 -9.72 25.09
CA LYS A 17 3.50 -8.39 25.62
C LYS A 17 2.24 -7.53 25.68
N LYS A 18 1.86 -7.12 26.89
CA LYS A 18 0.86 -6.09 27.12
C LYS A 18 1.39 -4.74 26.62
N VAL A 19 0.59 -4.02 25.85
CA VAL A 19 0.90 -2.67 25.38
C VAL A 19 0.09 -1.70 26.23
N THR A 20 0.76 -0.74 26.87
CA THR A 20 0.15 0.30 27.70
C THR A 20 0.71 1.66 27.30
N ALA A 21 -0.15 2.66 27.16
CA ALA A 21 0.28 4.05 27.09
C ALA A 21 0.56 4.54 28.52
N ALA A 22 1.75 5.11 28.75
CA ALA A 22 2.17 5.68 30.02
C ALA A 22 3.00 6.95 29.76
N PHE A 23 2.94 7.91 30.69
CA PHE A 23 3.65 9.20 30.59
C PHE A 23 4.87 9.27 31.53
N ASP A 24 5.45 8.12 31.86
CA ASP A 24 6.53 7.94 32.84
C ASP A 24 7.94 7.98 32.22
N GLY A 25 8.04 8.25 30.90
CA GLY A 25 9.32 8.44 30.22
C GLY A 25 10.07 7.17 29.83
N GLY A 26 9.43 5.99 29.85
CA GLY A 26 10.03 4.70 29.50
C GLY A 26 10.56 4.57 28.05
N ARG A 27 10.17 3.52 27.31
CA ARG A 27 10.53 3.43 25.88
C ARG A 27 9.60 4.33 25.07
N LEU A 28 10.12 5.48 24.65
CA LEU A 28 9.35 6.49 23.93
C LEU A 28 9.33 6.22 22.42
N THR A 29 8.28 6.74 21.78
CA THR A 29 8.08 6.75 20.32
C THR A 29 7.26 7.98 19.95
N SER A 30 7.57 8.57 18.80
CA SER A 30 6.77 9.62 18.18
C SER A 30 5.80 9.06 17.14
N ASN A 31 5.84 7.75 16.87
CA ASN A 31 5.07 7.07 15.83
C ASN A 31 4.00 6.15 16.44
N GLY A 32 3.27 6.62 17.45
CA GLY A 32 2.26 5.81 18.16
C GLY A 32 1.07 5.42 17.28
N ASP A 33 0.77 6.22 16.27
CA ASP A 33 -0.23 6.01 15.22
C ASP A 33 0.01 4.74 14.39
N VAL A 34 1.26 4.28 14.27
CA VAL A 34 1.62 3.03 13.60
C VAL A 34 0.90 1.82 14.17
N MET A 35 0.49 1.87 15.44
CA MET A 35 -0.29 0.80 16.07
C MET A 35 -1.72 0.73 15.53
N LEU A 36 -2.32 1.85 15.15
CA LEU A 36 -3.61 1.90 14.46
C LEU A 36 -3.49 1.32 13.05
N LEU A 37 -2.42 1.70 12.33
CA LEU A 37 -2.11 1.12 11.02
C LEU A 37 -1.93 -0.40 11.11
N ALA A 38 -1.27 -0.89 12.16
CA ALA A 38 -1.11 -2.32 12.38
C ALA A 38 -2.44 -3.04 12.66
N MET A 39 -3.41 -2.39 13.32
CA MET A 39 -4.76 -2.95 13.48
C MET A 39 -5.50 -3.02 12.14
N ALA A 40 -5.41 -1.96 11.33
CA ALA A 40 -6.01 -1.92 10.01
C ALA A 40 -5.39 -2.98 9.08
N GLU A 41 -4.06 -3.08 9.04
CA GLU A 41 -3.36 -4.09 8.23
C GLU A 41 -3.75 -5.51 8.64
N ARG A 42 -3.84 -5.81 9.94
CA ARG A 42 -4.28 -7.15 10.40
C ARG A 42 -5.71 -7.49 9.96
N ARG A 43 -6.57 -6.49 9.84
CA ARG A 43 -7.95 -6.68 9.35
C ARG A 43 -8.00 -6.84 7.84
N LEU A 44 -7.15 -6.13 7.10
CA LEU A 44 -7.15 -6.11 5.64
C LEU A 44 -6.27 -7.19 5.01
N GLY A 45 -5.28 -7.71 5.72
CA GLY A 45 -4.37 -8.78 5.25
C GLY A 45 -3.52 -8.39 4.04
N LEU A 46 -3.31 -7.09 3.79
CA LEU A 46 -2.69 -6.61 2.55
C LEU A 46 -1.26 -7.13 2.36
N ALA A 47 -0.43 -7.12 3.41
CA ALA A 47 0.95 -7.56 3.31
C ALA A 47 1.07 -9.05 2.96
N ASP A 48 0.22 -9.89 3.55
CA ASP A 48 0.14 -11.33 3.25
C ASP A 48 -0.31 -11.58 1.80
N ASN A 49 -1.31 -10.82 1.34
CA ASN A 49 -1.82 -10.94 -0.02
C ASN A 49 -0.77 -10.52 -1.07
N LEU A 50 -0.07 -9.41 -0.83
CA LEU A 50 1.01 -8.93 -1.69
C LEU A 50 2.20 -9.91 -1.70
N ALA A 51 2.61 -10.43 -0.54
CA ALA A 51 3.71 -11.38 -0.42
C ALA A 51 3.44 -12.69 -1.19
N ARG A 52 2.18 -13.15 -1.23
CA ARG A 52 1.79 -14.39 -1.91
C ARG A 52 2.00 -14.34 -3.42
N VAL A 53 1.76 -13.17 -4.02
CA VAL A 53 1.90 -12.99 -5.48
C VAL A 53 3.27 -12.47 -5.90
N PHE A 54 4.06 -11.99 -4.92
CA PHE A 54 5.38 -11.46 -5.17
C PHE A 54 6.40 -12.60 -5.37
N PRO A 55 7.17 -12.60 -6.48
CA PRO A 55 8.14 -13.66 -6.74
C PRO A 55 9.38 -13.49 -5.85
N ASP A 56 9.40 -14.13 -4.68
CA ASP A 56 10.61 -14.18 -3.86
C ASP A 56 11.66 -15.08 -4.50
N ARG A 57 12.75 -14.47 -4.96
CA ARG A 57 13.88 -15.19 -5.57
C ARG A 57 15.15 -15.07 -4.72
N ARG A 58 15.03 -14.60 -3.49
CA ARG A 58 16.13 -14.58 -2.52
C ARG A 58 16.43 -16.02 -2.11
N ASP A 59 17.70 -16.28 -1.82
CA ASP A 59 18.14 -17.58 -1.28
C ASP A 59 17.48 -17.79 0.09
N PRO A 60 16.59 -18.78 0.27
CA PRO A 60 15.88 -19.00 1.52
C PRO A 60 16.80 -19.19 2.73
N THR A 61 18.02 -19.69 2.52
CA THR A 61 19.00 -19.89 3.59
C THR A 61 19.58 -18.58 4.13
N ARG A 62 19.42 -17.48 3.39
CA ARG A 62 19.91 -16.13 3.74
C ARG A 62 18.77 -15.17 4.08
N VAL A 63 17.52 -15.63 4.05
CA VAL A 63 16.35 -14.80 4.37
C VAL A 63 16.22 -14.67 5.88
N VAL A 64 16.47 -13.46 6.38
CA VAL A 64 16.25 -13.11 7.80
C VAL A 64 14.84 -12.54 8.02
N HIS A 65 14.28 -11.86 7.02
CA HIS A 65 12.97 -11.20 7.07
C HIS A 65 12.06 -11.71 5.96
N SER A 66 10.86 -12.15 6.35
CA SER A 66 9.85 -12.59 5.38
C SER A 66 9.42 -11.42 4.49
N LEU A 67 8.90 -11.71 3.29
CA LEU A 67 8.32 -10.66 2.46
C LEU A 67 7.15 -9.96 3.16
N VAL A 68 6.36 -10.68 3.96
CA VAL A 68 5.24 -10.12 4.71
C VAL A 68 5.74 -9.04 5.67
N ASP A 69 6.80 -9.32 6.43
CA ASP A 69 7.39 -8.35 7.36
C ASP A 69 7.93 -7.13 6.63
N MET A 70 8.52 -7.33 5.45
CA MET A 70 9.04 -6.25 4.61
C MET A 70 7.92 -5.37 4.05
N PHE A 71 6.83 -5.99 3.57
CA PHE A 71 5.66 -5.25 3.11
C PHE A 71 5.02 -4.47 4.25
N ARG A 72 4.78 -5.10 5.42
CA ARG A 72 4.24 -4.41 6.60
C ARG A 72 5.08 -3.20 6.97
N ALA A 73 6.38 -3.42 7.17
CA ALA A 73 7.25 -2.35 7.60
C ALA A 73 7.32 -1.21 6.58
N ARG A 74 7.30 -1.55 5.28
CA ARG A 74 7.29 -0.54 4.22
C ARG A 74 5.97 0.24 4.15
N MET A 75 4.84 -0.45 4.25
CA MET A 75 3.52 0.19 4.27
C MET A 75 3.40 1.15 5.47
N PHE A 76 3.81 0.70 6.66
CA PHE A 76 3.81 1.53 7.86
C PHE A 76 4.74 2.73 7.75
N ALA A 77 5.96 2.54 7.23
CA ALA A 77 6.91 3.63 7.03
C ALA A 77 6.33 4.71 6.11
N ILE A 78 5.79 4.32 4.94
CA ILE A 78 5.15 5.25 4.00
C ILE A 78 4.00 6.01 4.67
N CYS A 79 3.10 5.30 5.35
CA CYS A 79 1.96 5.94 6.02
C CYS A 79 2.36 6.90 7.15
N CYS A 80 3.50 6.68 7.79
CA CYS A 80 4.05 7.58 8.81
C CYS A 80 4.97 8.68 8.22
N GLY A 81 5.07 8.81 6.88
CA GLY A 81 5.84 9.86 6.21
C GLY A 81 7.30 9.50 5.88
N TYR A 82 7.71 8.25 6.08
CA TYR A 82 9.06 7.76 5.79
C TYR A 82 9.11 7.03 4.44
N GLU A 83 8.94 7.80 3.36
CA GLU A 83 8.71 7.30 2.01
C GLU A 83 9.97 6.88 1.27
N ASP A 84 11.17 7.30 1.64
CA ASP A 84 12.42 6.96 0.93
C ASP A 84 13.05 5.63 1.37
N ALA A 85 12.60 5.09 2.51
CA ALA A 85 13.12 3.90 3.20
C ALA A 85 14.48 4.10 3.91
N ASP A 86 15.04 5.30 3.91
CA ASP A 86 16.33 5.60 4.54
C ASP A 86 16.21 5.57 6.08
N ASP A 87 15.06 6.01 6.61
CA ASP A 87 14.78 5.99 8.05
C ASP A 87 14.57 4.60 8.63
N LEU A 88 14.43 3.55 7.80
CA LEU A 88 14.18 2.19 8.27
C LEU A 88 15.30 1.67 9.19
N ASP A 89 16.53 2.16 9.02
CA ASP A 89 17.65 1.83 9.91
C ASP A 89 17.50 2.41 11.32
N HIS A 90 16.81 3.55 11.44
CA HIS A 90 16.43 4.14 12.72
C HIS A 90 15.16 3.46 13.27
N LEU A 91 14.12 3.34 12.44
CA LEU A 91 12.80 2.81 12.81
C LEU A 91 12.84 1.33 13.22
N ARG A 92 13.82 0.54 12.75
CA ARG A 92 14.04 -0.83 13.25
C ARG A 92 14.30 -0.89 14.76
N SER A 93 14.65 0.23 15.39
CA SER A 93 14.91 0.32 16.83
C SER A 93 13.71 0.85 17.63
N ASP A 94 12.80 1.57 16.96
CA ASP A 94 11.60 2.20 17.53
C ASP A 94 10.65 1.14 18.16
N PRO A 95 10.15 1.38 19.39
CA PRO A 95 9.35 0.38 20.08
C PRO A 95 7.96 0.18 19.44
N ALA A 96 7.33 1.21 18.87
CA ALA A 96 6.02 1.08 18.22
C ALA A 96 6.13 0.37 16.87
N PHE A 97 7.11 0.72 16.04
CA PHE A 97 7.35 0.02 14.76
C PHE A 97 7.68 -1.45 14.96
N LYS A 98 8.49 -1.79 15.98
CA LYS A 98 8.73 -3.19 16.35
C LYS A 98 7.43 -3.90 16.71
N LEU A 99 6.59 -3.29 17.54
CA LEU A 99 5.32 -3.90 17.96
C LEU A 99 4.36 -4.05 16.77
N ALA A 100 4.24 -3.03 15.92
CA ALA A 100 3.42 -3.06 14.72
C ALA A 100 3.82 -4.18 13.75
N CYS A 101 5.12 -4.46 13.61
CA CYS A 101 5.65 -5.53 12.75
C CYS A 101 5.76 -6.90 13.44
N GLY A 102 5.04 -7.16 14.54
CA GLY A 102 5.03 -8.48 15.19
C GLY A 102 6.18 -8.73 16.18
N GLY A 103 6.83 -7.69 16.69
CA GLY A 103 7.68 -7.75 17.88
C GLY A 103 9.21 -7.79 17.68
N CYS A 104 9.91 -8.05 18.78
CA CYS A 104 11.34 -7.75 19.00
C CYS A 104 12.35 -8.44 18.05
N ARG A 105 11.93 -9.46 17.31
CA ARG A 105 12.81 -10.24 16.42
C ARG A 105 12.74 -9.76 14.97
N THR A 106 11.72 -8.97 14.63
CA THR A 106 11.57 -8.38 13.30
C THR A 106 12.52 -7.19 13.22
N ARG A 107 13.69 -7.36 12.60
CA ARG A 107 14.43 -6.20 12.09
C ARG A 107 13.68 -5.74 10.84
N VAL A 108 13.39 -4.45 10.74
CA VAL A 108 12.76 -3.91 9.55
C VAL A 108 13.75 -4.03 8.39
N ALA A 109 13.34 -4.71 7.32
CA ALA A 109 14.22 -4.93 6.17
C ALA A 109 14.04 -3.83 5.12
N ILE A 110 15.17 -3.46 4.52
CA ILE A 110 15.41 -2.15 3.87
C ILE A 110 15.13 -2.16 2.36
N CYS A 111 14.75 -3.29 1.74
CA CYS A 111 14.57 -3.26 0.28
C CYS A 111 13.65 -4.36 -0.26
N VAL A 112 12.45 -3.99 -0.71
CA VAL A 112 11.65 -4.87 -1.60
C VAL A 112 12.45 -5.06 -2.90
N PRO A 113 12.72 -6.30 -3.35
CA PRO A 113 13.53 -6.53 -4.55
C PRO A 113 12.95 -5.82 -5.78
N ASN A 114 13.67 -4.86 -6.34
CA ASN A 114 13.23 -4.15 -7.55
C ASN A 114 13.38 -5.05 -8.79
N ARG A 115 12.42 -5.97 -9.03
CA ARG A 115 12.41 -6.85 -10.21
C ARG A 115 11.51 -6.33 -11.31
N ARG A 116 11.99 -6.36 -12.55
CA ARG A 116 11.33 -5.76 -13.71
C ARG A 116 10.49 -6.72 -14.56
N CYS A 117 9.65 -7.56 -13.95
CA CYS A 117 8.76 -8.44 -14.72
C CYS A 117 7.33 -7.89 -14.75
N ARG A 118 6.80 -7.61 -15.95
CA ARG A 118 5.44 -7.09 -16.15
C ARG A 118 4.36 -7.95 -15.47
N GLY A 119 4.57 -9.27 -15.40
CA GLY A 119 3.61 -10.22 -14.83
C GLY A 119 3.31 -10.02 -13.33
N TRP A 120 4.29 -9.70 -12.49
CA TRP A 120 4.01 -9.52 -11.05
C TRP A 120 3.35 -8.16 -10.77
N ARG A 121 3.69 -7.11 -11.52
CA ARG A 121 3.01 -5.79 -11.40
C ARG A 121 1.51 -5.93 -11.61
N ILE A 122 1.13 -6.68 -12.65
CA ILE A 122 -0.27 -7.00 -12.95
C ILE A 122 -0.90 -7.78 -11.79
N ARG A 123 -0.20 -8.78 -11.24
CA ARG A 123 -0.72 -9.57 -10.11
C ARG A 123 -0.93 -8.73 -8.85
N LEU A 124 -0.03 -7.78 -8.54
CA LEU A 124 -0.24 -6.87 -7.41
C LEU A 124 -1.45 -5.96 -7.64
N THR A 125 -1.65 -5.46 -8.85
CA THR A 125 -2.86 -4.70 -9.17
C THR A 125 -4.10 -5.55 -8.94
N TYR A 126 -4.10 -6.83 -9.32
CA TYR A 126 -5.22 -7.73 -9.04
C TYR A 126 -5.42 -8.03 -7.57
N THR A 127 -4.35 -8.07 -6.77
CA THR A 127 -4.50 -8.16 -5.31
C THR A 127 -5.26 -6.97 -4.72
N LEU A 128 -5.10 -5.76 -5.27
CA LEU A 128 -5.88 -4.59 -4.85
C LEU A 128 -7.34 -4.69 -5.29
N VAL A 129 -7.58 -5.17 -6.51
CA VAL A 129 -8.95 -5.41 -7.02
C VAL A 129 -9.66 -6.46 -6.17
N ASP A 130 -8.98 -7.54 -5.80
CA ASP A 130 -9.53 -8.58 -4.92
C ASP A 130 -9.88 -7.99 -3.54
N ALA A 131 -8.97 -7.23 -2.93
CA ALA A 131 -9.23 -6.56 -1.65
C ALA A 131 -10.40 -5.57 -1.73
N TRP A 132 -10.57 -4.89 -2.87
CA TRP A 132 -11.72 -4.02 -3.12
C TRP A 132 -13.02 -4.82 -3.31
N MET A 133 -13.02 -5.91 -4.06
CA MET A 133 -14.21 -6.77 -4.21
C MET A 133 -14.64 -7.37 -2.87
N ASP A 134 -13.70 -7.91 -2.09
CA ASP A 134 -13.93 -8.49 -0.76
C ASP A 134 -14.45 -7.46 0.26
N SER A 135 -14.28 -6.16 -0.03
CA SER A 135 -14.73 -5.09 0.83
C SER A 135 -16.25 -4.86 0.76
N TYR A 136 -16.95 -5.42 -0.24
CA TYR A 136 -18.40 -5.39 -0.37
C TYR A 136 -19.05 -6.55 0.39
N PRO A 137 -19.94 -6.29 1.37
CA PRO A 137 -20.66 -7.36 2.06
C PRO A 137 -21.62 -8.16 1.17
N ARG A 138 -22.09 -7.52 0.09
CA ARG A 138 -22.95 -8.09 -0.96
C ARG A 138 -22.60 -7.42 -2.28
N GLU A 139 -22.80 -8.16 -3.36
CA GLU A 139 -22.60 -7.66 -4.71
C GLU A 139 -23.43 -6.39 -4.97
N PRO A 140 -22.82 -5.28 -5.40
CA PRO A 140 -23.55 -4.07 -5.76
C PRO A 140 -24.23 -4.23 -7.12
N ALA A 141 -25.33 -3.50 -7.35
CA ALA A 141 -26.01 -3.50 -8.64
C ALA A 141 -25.19 -2.80 -9.74
N SER A 142 -24.45 -1.76 -9.37
CA SER A 142 -23.50 -1.03 -10.23
C SER A 142 -22.41 -0.38 -9.39
N VAL A 143 -21.30 -0.01 -10.03
CA VAL A 143 -20.18 0.70 -9.41
C VAL A 143 -19.76 1.84 -10.33
N THR A 144 -19.53 3.02 -9.76
CA THR A 144 -18.92 4.15 -10.49
C THR A 144 -17.43 4.21 -10.18
N LEU A 145 -16.62 4.18 -11.23
CA LEU A 145 -15.17 4.24 -11.13
C LEU A 145 -14.64 5.59 -11.63
N ASP A 146 -13.87 6.25 -10.79
CA ASP A 146 -13.09 7.44 -11.12
C ASP A 146 -11.68 7.03 -11.56
N ILE A 147 -11.20 7.59 -12.67
CA ILE A 147 -9.98 7.11 -13.35
C ILE A 147 -9.20 8.32 -13.82
N ASP A 148 -8.14 8.64 -13.07
CA ASP A 148 -7.29 9.79 -13.34
C ASP A 148 -5.82 9.38 -13.38
N ASP A 149 -5.03 10.08 -14.20
CA ASP A 149 -3.59 10.11 -14.02
C ASP A 149 -3.18 11.13 -12.95
N THR A 150 -2.25 10.74 -12.10
CA THR A 150 -1.70 11.61 -11.05
C THR A 150 -0.28 11.98 -11.39
N PHE A 151 0.06 13.27 -11.31
CA PHE A 151 1.41 13.76 -11.50
C PHE A 151 2.32 13.33 -10.34
N ASP A 152 3.40 12.63 -10.66
CA ASP A 152 4.39 12.14 -9.70
C ASP A 152 5.81 12.50 -10.16
N VAL A 153 6.44 13.46 -9.47
CA VAL A 153 7.77 14.00 -9.84
C VAL A 153 8.84 12.95 -9.66
N VAL A 154 9.75 12.86 -10.63
CA VAL A 154 10.88 11.93 -10.56
C VAL A 154 12.18 12.70 -10.37
N HIS A 155 12.87 12.38 -9.28
CA HIS A 155 14.26 12.78 -9.10
C HIS A 155 15.21 11.82 -9.81
N GLY A 156 16.10 12.39 -10.65
CA GLY A 156 17.09 11.65 -11.43
C GLY A 156 16.52 10.95 -12.67
N HIS A 157 17.20 9.91 -13.13
CA HIS A 157 16.87 9.20 -14.38
C HIS A 157 16.26 7.82 -14.12
N GLN A 158 15.22 7.77 -13.30
CA GLN A 158 14.52 6.51 -13.00
C GLN A 158 13.88 5.93 -14.27
N GLN A 159 13.81 4.61 -14.37
CA GLN A 159 13.19 3.94 -15.51
C GLN A 159 11.71 4.32 -15.64
N LEU A 160 11.24 4.49 -16.88
CA LEU A 160 9.88 4.96 -17.24
C LEU A 160 9.65 6.46 -17.00
N SER A 161 10.55 7.16 -16.33
CA SER A 161 10.43 8.61 -16.20
C SER A 161 10.59 9.27 -17.58
N LEU A 162 9.64 10.13 -17.93
CA LEU A 162 9.67 10.90 -19.16
C LEU A 162 9.45 12.36 -18.81
N PHE A 163 10.04 13.25 -19.60
CA PHE A 163 9.71 14.67 -19.51
C PHE A 163 8.30 14.88 -20.04
N ASN A 164 7.48 15.61 -19.28
CA ASN A 164 6.14 15.98 -19.66
C ASN A 164 6.04 17.50 -19.79
N ALA A 165 5.77 17.99 -21.00
CA ALA A 165 5.73 19.43 -21.29
C ALA A 165 4.56 20.17 -20.61
N HIS A 166 3.49 19.47 -20.20
CA HIS A 166 2.39 20.11 -19.48
C HIS A 166 2.77 20.46 -18.04
N TYR A 167 3.53 19.57 -17.38
CA TYR A 167 4.01 19.77 -16.01
C TYR A 167 5.40 20.40 -15.94
N ASP A 168 6.05 20.57 -17.10
CA ASP A 168 7.43 21.07 -17.25
C ASP A 168 8.46 20.31 -16.39
N GLU A 169 8.25 19.00 -16.22
CA GLU A 169 9.03 18.17 -15.30
C GLU A 169 9.16 16.73 -15.80
N ARG A 170 10.20 16.04 -15.32
CA ARG A 170 10.35 14.59 -15.49
C ARG A 170 9.50 13.89 -14.44
N CYS A 171 8.53 13.11 -14.89
CA CYS A 171 7.55 12.49 -14.01
C CYS A 171 7.15 11.08 -14.41
N PHE A 172 6.38 10.44 -13.52
CA PHE A 172 5.42 9.42 -13.84
C PHE A 172 4.02 10.03 -13.94
N LEU A 173 3.14 9.33 -14.66
CA LEU A 173 1.69 9.63 -14.67
C LEU A 173 0.91 8.36 -14.33
N PRO A 174 1.08 7.79 -13.12
CA PRO A 174 0.31 6.64 -12.67
C PRO A 174 -1.19 6.89 -12.81
N ILE A 175 -1.91 5.89 -13.31
CA ILE A 175 -3.38 5.91 -13.29
C ILE A 175 -3.83 5.35 -11.94
N HIS A 176 -4.68 6.10 -11.25
CA HIS A 176 -5.40 5.66 -10.08
C HIS A 176 -6.86 5.41 -10.44
N VAL A 177 -7.39 4.29 -9.95
CA VAL A 177 -8.80 3.93 -10.10
C VAL A 177 -9.42 3.87 -8.73
N TYR A 178 -10.48 4.65 -8.52
CA TYR A 178 -11.22 4.69 -7.27
C TYR A 178 -12.69 4.36 -7.50
N ASP A 179 -13.25 3.60 -6.57
CA ASP A 179 -14.69 3.47 -6.39
C ASP A 179 -15.19 4.72 -5.67
N THR A 180 -15.99 5.53 -6.37
CA THR A 180 -16.43 6.84 -5.88
C THR A 180 -17.42 6.73 -4.73
N GLU A 181 -18.27 5.69 -4.74
CA GLU A 181 -19.32 5.53 -3.74
C GLU A 181 -18.74 5.12 -2.39
N LYS A 182 -17.74 4.22 -2.38
CA LYS A 182 -17.07 3.78 -1.15
C LYS A 182 -15.78 4.53 -0.84
N SER A 183 -15.33 5.42 -1.74
CA SER A 183 -14.03 6.10 -1.65
C SER A 183 -12.88 5.10 -1.46
N ARG A 184 -12.92 3.99 -2.20
CA ARG A 184 -11.96 2.88 -2.05
C ARG A 184 -11.02 2.80 -3.25
N PRO A 185 -9.71 2.58 -3.03
CA PRO A 185 -8.78 2.32 -4.13
C PRO A 185 -9.08 0.96 -4.76
N VAL A 186 -9.16 0.92 -6.08
CA VAL A 186 -9.42 -0.28 -6.88
C VAL A 186 -8.13 -0.78 -7.50
N ALA A 187 -7.40 0.12 -8.16
CA ALA A 187 -6.18 -0.22 -8.86
C ALA A 187 -5.26 1.00 -8.99
N VAL A 188 -3.95 0.74 -8.94
CA VAL A 188 -2.91 1.71 -9.26
C VAL A 188 -2.02 1.12 -10.35
N VAL A 189 -1.85 1.85 -11.44
CA VAL A 189 -1.05 1.42 -12.59
C VAL A 189 0.03 2.45 -12.86
N LEU A 190 1.27 2.14 -12.45
CA LEU A 190 2.43 2.96 -12.77
C LEU A 190 2.63 3.06 -14.29
N ARG A 191 2.70 4.29 -14.79
CA ARG A 191 2.90 4.60 -16.21
C ARG A 191 4.02 5.62 -16.40
N PRO A 192 4.65 5.64 -17.58
CA PRO A 192 5.55 6.72 -17.95
C PRO A 192 4.88 8.09 -17.86
N GLY A 193 5.67 9.16 -17.70
CA GLY A 193 5.22 10.56 -17.67
C GLY A 193 4.65 11.09 -18.99
N LYS A 194 3.77 10.33 -19.65
CA LYS A 194 3.09 10.68 -20.88
C LYS A 194 1.57 10.55 -20.69
N THR A 195 0.84 11.58 -21.11
CA THR A 195 -0.62 11.57 -21.14
C THR A 195 -1.14 10.32 -21.83
N PRO A 196 -2.05 9.56 -21.20
CA PRO A 196 -2.59 8.34 -21.79
C PRO A 196 -3.40 8.63 -23.05
N GLY A 197 -3.21 7.80 -24.07
CA GLY A 197 -4.16 7.77 -25.19
C GLY A 197 -5.42 6.99 -24.81
N GLY A 198 -6.56 7.28 -25.44
CA GLY A 198 -7.82 6.57 -25.17
C GLY A 198 -7.75 5.04 -25.40
N VAL A 199 -6.88 4.58 -26.30
CA VAL A 199 -6.62 3.14 -26.51
C VAL A 199 -5.93 2.51 -25.28
N GLU A 200 -5.01 3.23 -24.65
CA GLU A 200 -4.29 2.76 -23.47
C GLU A 200 -5.22 2.70 -22.25
N VAL A 201 -6.01 3.77 -22.02
CA VAL A 201 -7.03 3.80 -20.96
C VAL A 201 -8.02 2.64 -21.13
N ARG A 202 -8.55 2.46 -22.34
CA ARG A 202 -9.46 1.34 -22.65
C ARG A 202 -8.82 -0.01 -22.38
N ALA A 203 -7.53 -0.19 -22.70
CA ALA A 203 -6.84 -1.46 -22.44
C ALA A 203 -6.62 -1.72 -20.94
N HIS A 204 -6.42 -0.68 -20.13
CA HIS A 204 -6.37 -0.82 -18.66
C HIS A 204 -7.74 -1.19 -18.10
N LEU A 205 -8.79 -0.47 -18.50
CA LEU A 205 -10.18 -0.76 -18.14
C LEU A 205 -10.59 -2.18 -18.50
N ARG A 206 -10.34 -2.57 -19.74
CA ARG A 206 -10.68 -3.91 -20.23
C ARG A 206 -10.01 -5.00 -19.40
N ARG A 207 -8.76 -4.79 -18.96
CA ARG A 207 -8.05 -5.73 -18.07
C ARG A 207 -8.57 -5.75 -16.63
N LEU A 208 -9.23 -4.70 -16.16
CA LEU A 208 -9.87 -4.67 -14.86
C LEU A 208 -11.20 -5.43 -14.90
N ILE A 209 -11.96 -5.26 -16.00
CA ILE A 209 -13.29 -5.87 -16.19
C ILE A 209 -13.20 -7.34 -16.60
N GLU A 210 -12.39 -7.68 -17.60
CA GLU A 210 -12.38 -9.03 -18.21
C GLU A 210 -11.70 -10.10 -17.34
N ASN A 211 -10.82 -9.72 -16.40
CA ASN A 211 -9.94 -10.69 -15.73
C ASN A 211 -10.55 -11.32 -14.47
N ARG A 212 -11.79 -10.94 -14.12
CA ARG A 212 -12.59 -11.52 -13.05
C ARG A 212 -14.02 -11.60 -13.54
N GLU A 213 -14.69 -12.74 -13.35
CA GLU A 213 -16.14 -12.86 -13.52
C GLU A 213 -16.85 -12.03 -12.42
N ALA A 214 -16.69 -10.71 -12.45
CA ALA A 214 -17.39 -9.77 -11.58
C ALA A 214 -18.68 -9.37 -12.34
N PRO A 215 -19.85 -9.93 -12.00
CA PRO A 215 -21.06 -9.76 -12.80
C PRO A 215 -21.55 -8.31 -12.84
N PHE A 216 -21.10 -7.47 -11.91
CA PHE A 216 -21.56 -6.09 -11.71
C PHE A 216 -20.72 -4.99 -12.38
N LEU A 217 -19.62 -5.31 -13.07
CA LEU A 217 -18.80 -4.29 -13.78
C LEU A 217 -19.39 -3.85 -15.14
N ALA A 218 -20.65 -4.20 -15.42
CA ALA A 218 -21.29 -4.01 -16.71
C ALA A 218 -21.67 -2.54 -17.03
N GLU A 219 -21.72 -1.64 -16.05
CA GLU A 219 -21.99 -0.21 -16.26
C GLU A 219 -20.81 0.67 -15.79
N ILE A 220 -19.74 0.69 -16.58
CA ILE A 220 -18.82 1.84 -16.56
C ILE A 220 -19.45 2.92 -17.43
N GLU A 221 -20.49 3.59 -16.92
CA GLU A 221 -21.07 4.75 -17.59
C GLU A 221 -20.28 6.03 -17.30
N ARG A 222 -19.77 6.62 -18.39
CA ARG A 222 -19.24 7.99 -18.56
C ARG A 222 -18.05 8.39 -17.69
N LEU A 223 -16.86 8.08 -18.22
CA LEU A 223 -15.66 8.90 -18.03
C LEU A 223 -15.97 10.37 -18.39
N ARG A 224 -15.85 11.29 -17.42
CA ARG A 224 -15.50 12.67 -17.74
C ARG A 224 -14.00 12.69 -17.98
N LEU A 225 -13.60 12.70 -19.25
CA LEU A 225 -12.29 13.19 -19.67
C LEU A 225 -12.34 14.73 -19.74
#